data_AF-A0A0G0MF30-F1
#
_entry.id   AF-A0A0G0MF30-F1
#
_cell.length_a   1.000
_cell.length_b   1.000
_cell.length_c   1.000
_cell.angle_alpha   90.00
_cell.angle_beta   90.00
_cell.angle_gamma   90.00
#
_symmetry.space_group_name_H-M   'P 1'
#
loop_
_entity.id
_entity.type
_entity.pdbx_description
1 polymer ?
#
loop_
_entity_poly.entity_id
_entity_poly.type
_entity_poly.pdbx_seq_one_letter_code
_entity_poly.pdbx_strand_id
1 'polypeptide(L)'
;MKKIIRRVPAHTVRSFQCEVCGTKYRTQRKAIECESRTKEKKVFRVGDMALAIEARFCAKNSSFSYMAIGKIVKIEGPVLPDYEYECKWLGGDPERLHSHVYKYWLSFKCPHCGEKRKHPYYGPELRSKRF
;
A
#
# COMPACT_ATOMS: atom_id res chain seq x y z
N MET A 1 -42.25 -4.84 41.83
CA MET A 1 -41.93 -5.23 40.44
C MET A 1 -40.44 -5.54 40.34
N LYS A 2 -40.05 -6.81 40.11
CA LYS A 2 -38.63 -7.21 40.02
C LYS A 2 -38.08 -6.90 38.62
N LYS A 3 -37.09 -6.00 38.53
CA LYS A 3 -36.38 -5.66 37.28
C LYS A 3 -35.54 -6.87 36.86
N ILE A 4 -35.95 -7.58 35.81
CA ILE A 4 -35.15 -8.65 35.20
C ILE A 4 -34.12 -7.97 34.29
N ILE A 5 -32.89 -7.84 34.77
CA ILE A 5 -31.76 -7.38 33.95
C ILE A 5 -31.31 -8.57 33.10
N ARG A 6 -31.76 -8.61 31.83
CA ARG A 6 -31.26 -9.58 30.85
C ARG A 6 -29.80 -9.25 30.54
N ARG A 7 -28.87 -10.09 30.98
CA ARG A 7 -27.47 -10.04 30.53
C ARG A 7 -27.43 -10.55 29.09
N VAL A 8 -27.24 -9.65 28.13
CA VAL A 8 -26.97 -10.00 26.73
C VAL A 8 -25.58 -10.65 26.69
N PRO A 9 -25.43 -11.90 26.20
CA PRO A 9 -24.12 -12.53 26.09
C PRO A 9 -23.21 -11.70 25.19
N ALA A 10 -21.97 -11.48 25.62
CA ALA A 10 -20.95 -10.86 24.78
C ALA A 10 -20.71 -11.75 23.56
N HIS A 11 -21.01 -11.27 22.35
CA HIS A 11 -20.66 -11.98 21.13
C HIS A 11 -19.14 -12.03 20.98
N THR A 12 -18.55 -13.20 21.20
CA THR A 12 -17.12 -13.42 20.94
C THR A 12 -16.90 -13.44 19.43
N VAL A 13 -16.56 -12.28 18.85
CA VAL A 13 -16.21 -12.19 17.42
C VAL A 13 -14.86 -12.88 17.23
N ARG A 14 -14.87 -14.14 16.76
CA ARG A 14 -13.66 -14.80 16.28
C ARG A 14 -13.23 -14.09 14.98
N SER A 15 -12.17 -13.29 15.05
CA SER A 15 -11.53 -12.73 13.86
C SER A 15 -10.40 -13.66 13.41
N PHE A 16 -10.44 -14.06 12.15
CA PHE A 16 -9.34 -14.79 11.50
C PHE A 16 -8.43 -13.77 10.82
N GLN A 17 -7.14 -14.03 10.71
CA GLN A 17 -6.17 -13.07 10.16
C GLN A 17 -5.31 -13.74 9.11
N CYS A 18 -5.07 -13.06 7.99
CA CYS A 18 -4.08 -13.48 7.01
C CYS A 18 -2.67 -13.30 7.60
N GLU A 19 -1.87 -14.36 7.65
CA GLU A 19 -0.49 -14.31 8.18
C GLU A 19 0.46 -13.49 7.28
N VAL A 20 0.13 -13.29 6.00
CA VAL A 20 0.98 -12.57 5.04
C VAL A 20 0.84 -11.06 5.14
N CYS A 21 -0.39 -10.54 5.18
CA CYS A 21 -0.66 -9.09 5.22
C CYS A 21 -1.33 -8.59 6.50
N GLY A 22 -1.71 -9.49 7.40
CA GLY A 22 -2.36 -9.13 8.65
C GLY A 22 -3.82 -8.69 8.53
N THR A 23 -4.44 -8.78 7.34
CA THR A 23 -5.85 -8.42 7.16
C THR A 23 -6.76 -9.36 7.94
N LYS A 24 -7.72 -8.80 8.69
CA LYS A 24 -8.69 -9.57 9.47
C LYS A 24 -9.95 -9.88 8.68
N TYR A 25 -10.43 -11.10 8.80
CA TYR A 25 -11.60 -11.65 8.14
C TYR A 25 -12.59 -12.23 9.15
N ARG A 26 -13.87 -12.24 8.76
CA ARG A 26 -14.96 -12.83 9.55
C ARG A 26 -14.93 -14.36 9.56
N THR A 27 -14.30 -14.98 8.57
CA THR A 27 -14.28 -16.44 8.41
C THR A 27 -12.87 -16.93 8.10
N GLN A 28 -12.55 -18.13 8.56
CA GLN A 28 -11.26 -18.77 8.31
C GLN A 28 -11.01 -18.97 6.82
N ARG A 29 -12.03 -19.39 6.07
CA ARG A 29 -11.95 -19.59 4.62
C ARG A 29 -11.43 -18.34 3.89
N LYS A 30 -11.90 -17.14 4.25
CA LYS A 30 -11.46 -15.89 3.63
C LYS A 30 -10.03 -15.51 4.00
N ALA A 31 -9.59 -15.84 5.22
CA ALA A 31 -8.20 -15.63 5.63
C ALA A 31 -7.26 -16.54 4.82
N ILE A 32 -7.58 -17.83 4.70
CA ILE A 32 -6.82 -18.80 3.90
C ILE A 32 -6.80 -18.41 2.41
N GLU A 33 -7.95 -18.00 1.88
CA GLU A 33 -8.04 -17.52 0.49
C GLU A 33 -7.18 -16.29 0.25
N CYS A 34 -7.09 -15.38 1.22
CA CYS A 34 -6.19 -14.24 1.14
C CYS A 34 -4.73 -14.69 1.16
N GLU A 35 -4.35 -15.55 2.12
CA GLU A 35 -2.99 -16.09 2.25
C GLU A 35 -2.51 -16.81 0.99
N SER A 36 -3.40 -17.51 0.28
CA SER A 36 -3.08 -18.21 -0.96
C SER A 36 -2.84 -17.27 -2.15
N ARG A 37 -3.14 -15.97 -2.04
CA ARG A 37 -2.95 -15.01 -3.14
C ARG A 37 -1.48 -14.71 -3.36
N THR A 38 -1.15 -14.43 -4.62
CA THR A 38 0.20 -14.12 -5.07
C THR A 38 0.82 -12.99 -4.26
N LYS A 39 2.06 -13.22 -3.81
CA LYS A 39 2.88 -12.20 -3.15
C LYS A 39 3.88 -11.63 -4.13
N GLU A 40 3.81 -10.31 -4.31
CA GLU A 40 4.71 -9.61 -5.21
C GLU A 40 6.15 -9.68 -4.71
N LYS A 41 7.13 -9.74 -5.63
CA LYS A 41 8.54 -9.68 -5.25
C LYS A 41 8.91 -8.24 -4.89
N LYS A 42 9.79 -8.07 -3.90
CA LYS A 42 10.37 -6.75 -3.61
C LYS A 42 11.26 -6.33 -4.77
N VAL A 43 10.98 -5.17 -5.35
CA VAL A 43 11.71 -4.62 -6.52
C VAL A 43 12.81 -3.66 -6.07
N PHE A 44 12.62 -2.99 -4.93
CA PHE A 44 13.56 -2.02 -4.36
C PHE A 44 13.97 -2.40 -2.94
N ARG A 45 15.09 -1.84 -2.49
CA ARG A 45 15.60 -1.89 -1.13
C ARG A 45 15.58 -0.50 -0.51
N VAL A 46 15.51 -0.45 0.82
CA VAL A 46 15.73 0.81 1.55
C VAL A 46 17.15 1.27 1.23
N GLY A 47 17.29 2.50 0.75
CA GLY A 47 18.56 2.99 0.25
C GLY A 47 18.58 3.30 -1.24
N ASP A 48 17.75 2.62 -2.03
CA ASP A 48 17.80 2.73 -3.49
C ASP A 48 17.30 4.10 -3.97
N MET A 49 17.88 4.58 -5.06
CA MET A 49 17.38 5.75 -5.78
C MET A 49 16.30 5.33 -6.78
N ALA A 50 15.15 5.99 -6.71
CA ALA A 50 14.02 5.73 -7.59
C ALA A 50 13.42 7.04 -8.12
N LEU A 51 12.82 6.92 -9.31
CA LEU A 51 12.07 7.95 -10.00
C LEU A 51 10.59 7.53 -10.00
N ALA A 52 9.71 8.37 -9.49
CA ALA A 52 8.27 8.19 -9.69
C ALA A 52 7.92 8.56 -11.13
N ILE A 53 7.21 7.68 -11.83
CA ILE A 53 6.84 7.87 -13.24
C ILE A 53 5.69 8.85 -13.45
N GLU A 54 4.93 9.15 -12.40
CA GLU A 54 3.88 10.15 -12.47
C GLU A 54 4.40 11.52 -12.07
N ALA A 55 4.07 12.51 -12.89
CA ALA A 55 4.41 13.91 -12.64
C ALA A 55 3.69 14.40 -11.38
N ARG A 56 4.40 15.23 -10.60
CA ARG A 56 3.90 15.86 -9.38
C ARG A 56 3.88 17.37 -9.54
N PHE A 57 2.94 18.01 -8.88
CA PHE A 57 2.86 19.46 -8.85
C PHE A 57 3.46 20.02 -7.56
N CYS A 58 4.08 21.19 -7.65
CA CYS A 58 4.54 21.91 -6.46
C CYS A 58 3.30 22.43 -5.70
N ALA A 59 3.20 22.17 -4.39
CA ALA A 59 2.03 22.63 -3.63
C ALA A 59 1.99 24.15 -3.42
N LYS A 60 3.15 24.84 -3.57
CA LYS A 60 3.22 26.31 -3.49
C LYS A 60 3.00 26.98 -4.85
N ASN A 61 3.12 26.24 -5.94
CA ASN A 61 2.92 26.75 -7.29
C ASN A 61 2.52 25.59 -8.22
N SER A 62 1.21 25.42 -8.40
CA SER A 62 0.64 24.31 -9.18
C SER A 62 0.92 24.41 -10.68
N SER A 63 1.44 25.54 -11.19
CA SER A 63 1.81 25.70 -12.60
C SER A 63 3.05 24.91 -12.99
N PHE A 64 3.81 24.40 -12.02
CA PHE A 64 5.02 23.62 -12.28
C PHE A 64 4.84 22.15 -11.90
N SER A 65 4.99 21.29 -12.91
CA SER A 65 5.09 19.84 -12.74
C SER A 65 6.56 19.38 -12.74
N TYR A 66 6.85 18.33 -11.99
CA TYR A 66 8.17 17.72 -11.92
C TYR A 66 8.06 16.22 -11.65
N MET A 67 9.10 15.47 -12.02
CA MET A 67 9.19 14.06 -11.69
C MET A 67 9.90 13.88 -10.35
N ALA A 68 9.28 13.15 -9.42
CA ALA A 68 9.87 12.95 -8.11
C ALA A 68 11.04 11.97 -8.17
N ILE A 69 12.26 12.46 -7.93
CA ILE A 69 13.47 11.64 -7.81
C ILE A 69 13.93 11.66 -6.37
N GLY A 70 14.12 10.48 -5.79
CA GLY A 70 14.44 10.39 -4.37
C GLY A 70 14.99 9.05 -3.95
N LYS A 71 15.15 8.90 -2.64
CA LYS A 71 15.66 7.69 -1.99
C LYS A 71 14.52 6.94 -1.31
N ILE A 72 14.51 5.62 -1.43
CA ILE A 72 13.58 4.77 -0.68
C ILE A 72 14.00 4.76 0.79
N VAL A 73 13.11 5.22 1.67
CA VAL A 73 13.37 5.35 3.11
C VAL A 73 12.67 4.29 3.96
N LYS A 74 11.58 3.71 3.46
CA LYS A 74 10.80 2.68 4.15
C LYS A 74 10.12 1.81 3.12
N ILE A 75 10.01 0.51 3.40
CA ILE A 75 9.18 -0.43 2.65
C ILE A 75 8.11 -0.94 3.61
N GLU A 76 6.87 -0.88 3.19
CA GLU A 76 5.71 -1.31 3.95
C GLU A 76 5.02 -2.47 3.24
N GLY A 77 4.57 -3.45 4.02
CA GLY A 77 3.88 -4.64 3.53
C GLY A 77 4.62 -5.95 3.75
N PRO A 78 4.02 -7.06 3.31
CA PRO A 78 2.95 -7.11 2.31
C PRO A 78 1.61 -6.54 2.81
N VAL A 79 0.91 -5.77 1.98
CA VAL A 79 -0.45 -5.24 2.25
C VAL A 79 -1.38 -5.57 1.10
N LEU A 80 -2.69 -5.44 1.29
CA LEU A 80 -3.63 -5.45 0.17
C LEU A 80 -3.51 -4.14 -0.62
N PRO A 81 -3.54 -4.19 -1.96
CA PRO A 81 -3.57 -3.01 -2.81
C PRO A 81 -4.89 -2.25 -2.63
N ASP A 82 -4.86 -0.97 -2.98
CA ASP A 82 -6.08 -0.20 -3.17
C ASP A 82 -6.64 -0.42 -4.59
N TYR A 83 -7.87 0.06 -4.80
CA TYR A 83 -8.57 -0.03 -6.07
C TYR A 83 -7.81 0.65 -7.22
N GLU A 84 -7.15 1.78 -6.95
CA GLU A 84 -6.37 2.47 -7.98
C GLU A 84 -5.23 1.57 -8.49
N TYR A 85 -4.51 0.89 -7.60
CA TYR A 85 -3.47 -0.04 -7.99
C TYR A 85 -3.98 -1.18 -8.85
N GLU A 86 -5.09 -1.79 -8.43
CA GLU A 86 -5.72 -2.90 -9.15
C GLU A 86 -6.18 -2.51 -10.56
N CYS A 87 -6.81 -1.35 -10.71
CA CYS A 87 -7.30 -0.91 -12.01
C CYS A 87 -6.19 -0.35 -12.92
N LYS A 88 -5.30 0.48 -12.39
CA LYS A 88 -4.34 1.25 -13.17
C LYS A 88 -3.10 0.45 -13.54
N TRP A 89 -2.60 -0.38 -12.63
CA TRP A 89 -1.31 -1.07 -12.79
C TRP A 89 -1.43 -2.56 -13.06
N LEU A 90 -2.53 -3.20 -12.64
CA LEU A 90 -2.80 -4.61 -12.93
C LEU A 90 -3.80 -4.82 -14.08
N GLY A 91 -4.34 -3.75 -14.67
CA GLY A 91 -5.25 -3.84 -15.81
C GLY A 91 -6.56 -4.56 -15.52
N GLY A 92 -6.94 -4.70 -14.23
CA GLY A 92 -8.11 -5.47 -13.83
C GLY A 92 -7.99 -6.98 -13.99
N ASP A 93 -6.77 -7.52 -14.13
CA ASP A 93 -6.53 -8.97 -14.24
C ASP A 93 -7.02 -9.73 -12.99
N PRO A 94 -8.07 -10.57 -13.11
CA PRO A 94 -8.65 -11.31 -11.98
C PRO A 94 -7.68 -12.21 -11.22
N GLU A 95 -6.64 -12.72 -11.89
CA GLU A 95 -5.65 -13.60 -11.24
C GLU A 95 -4.62 -12.83 -10.41
N ARG A 96 -4.50 -11.51 -10.65
CA ARG A 96 -3.60 -10.61 -9.92
C ARG A 96 -4.34 -9.67 -8.96
N LEU A 97 -5.65 -9.57 -9.09
CA LEU A 97 -6.54 -8.89 -8.15
C LEU A 97 -6.29 -9.39 -6.74
N HIS A 98 -6.17 -8.45 -5.80
CA HIS A 98 -5.95 -8.70 -4.39
C HIS A 98 -4.65 -9.42 -4.01
N SER A 99 -3.64 -9.35 -4.87
CA SER A 99 -2.28 -9.80 -4.54
C SER A 99 -1.72 -9.06 -3.33
N HIS A 100 -0.74 -9.68 -2.67
CA HIS A 100 -0.01 -9.04 -1.57
C HIS A 100 1.12 -8.17 -2.13
N VAL A 101 1.01 -6.85 -1.95
CA VAL A 101 1.90 -5.86 -2.57
C VAL A 101 2.77 -5.14 -1.55
N TYR A 102 3.84 -4.51 -2.03
CA TYR A 102 4.73 -3.69 -1.22
C TYR A 102 4.59 -2.21 -1.57
N LYS A 103 4.49 -1.35 -0.55
CA LYS A 103 4.54 0.11 -0.68
C LYS A 103 5.93 0.62 -0.36
N TYR A 104 6.47 1.46 -1.22
CA TYR A 104 7.80 2.04 -1.12
C TYR A 104 7.68 3.53 -0.82
N TRP A 105 8.16 3.94 0.36
CA TRP A 105 8.17 5.34 0.75
C TRP A 105 9.38 6.02 0.12
N LEU A 106 9.13 6.87 -0.87
CA LEU A 106 10.14 7.68 -1.54
C LEU A 106 10.27 9.03 -0.82
N SER A 107 11.49 9.38 -0.41
CA SER A 107 11.82 10.71 0.08
C SER A 107 12.51 11.52 -1.01
N PHE A 108 11.90 12.66 -1.37
CA PHE A 108 12.37 13.52 -2.45
C PHE A 108 12.23 14.99 -2.06
N LYS A 109 12.94 15.87 -2.76
CA LYS A 109 12.88 17.32 -2.59
C LYS A 109 12.18 17.93 -3.81
N CYS A 110 11.19 18.79 -3.58
CA CYS A 110 10.59 19.56 -4.68
C CYS A 110 11.65 20.48 -5.29
N PRO A 111 11.89 20.43 -6.62
CA PRO A 111 12.91 21.27 -7.26
C PRO A 111 12.53 22.76 -7.26
N HIS A 112 11.25 23.09 -7.15
CA HIS A 112 10.77 24.48 -7.18
C HIS A 112 10.77 25.15 -5.81
N CYS A 113 10.16 24.53 -4.80
CA CYS A 113 10.04 25.13 -3.47
C CYS A 113 11.05 24.61 -2.45
N GLY A 114 11.86 23.60 -2.80
CA GLY A 114 12.87 23.01 -1.94
C GLY A 114 12.33 22.17 -0.77
N GLU A 115 11.02 21.99 -0.66
CA GLU A 115 10.41 21.23 0.42
C GLU A 115 10.72 19.74 0.31
N LYS A 116 11.09 19.12 1.43
CA LYS A 116 11.28 17.67 1.51
C LYS A 116 9.94 16.99 1.74
N ARG A 117 9.64 15.97 0.94
CA ARG A 117 8.42 15.18 1.02
C ARG A 117 8.74 13.72 1.15
N LYS A 118 7.80 12.98 1.73
CA LYS A 118 7.79 11.52 1.79
C LYS A 118 6.43 11.07 1.29
N HIS A 119 6.41 10.14 0.35
CA HIS A 119 5.17 9.63 -0.19
C HIS A 119 5.30 8.14 -0.52
N PRO A 120 4.27 7.32 -0.23
CA PRO A 120 4.25 5.92 -0.61
C PRO A 120 3.93 5.77 -2.10
N TYR A 121 4.60 4.83 -2.75
CA TYR A 121 4.35 4.42 -4.13
C TYR A 121 4.31 2.90 -4.21
N TYR A 122 3.67 2.37 -5.25
CA TYR A 122 3.78 0.95 -5.57
C TYR A 122 5.00 0.66 -6.47
N GLY A 123 5.40 -0.60 -6.55
CA GLY A 123 6.56 -1.01 -7.36
C GLY A 123 6.49 -0.55 -8.82
N PRO A 124 5.38 -0.78 -9.54
CA PRO A 124 5.18 -0.34 -10.93
C PRO A 124 5.26 1.18 -11.14
N GLU A 125 5.02 1.98 -10.11
CA GLU A 125 5.06 3.46 -10.18
C GLU A 125 6.50 4.01 -10.14
N LEU A 126 7.47 3.14 -9.87
CA LEU A 126 8.85 3.52 -9.65
C LEU A 126 9.77 2.92 -10.72
N ARG A 127 10.66 3.75 -11.26
CA ARG A 127 11.81 3.30 -12.06
C ARG A 127 13.08 3.37 -11.25
N SER A 128 13.88 2.30 -11.32
CA SER A 128 15.23 2.32 -10.76
C SER A 128 16.08 3.32 -11.54
N LYS A 129 16.66 4.28 -10.83
CA LYS A 129 17.68 5.15 -11.40
C LYS A 129 19.03 4.49 -11.11
N ARG A 130 19.35 3.44 -11.87
CA ARG A 130 20.73 2.93 -11.93
C ARG A 130 21.55 4.02 -12.62
N PHE A 131 22.47 4.64 -11.87
CA PHE A 131 23.52 5.48 -12.43
C PHE A 131 24.63 4.58 -12.96
#